data_AF-A0A2A4G0P7-F1
#
_entry.id   AF-A0A2A4G0P7-F1
#
_cell.length_a   1.000
_cell.length_b   1.000
_cell.length_c   1.000
_cell.angle_alpha   90.00
_cell.angle_beta   90.00
_cell.angle_gamma   90.00
#
_symmetry.space_group_name_H-M   'P 1'
#
loop_
_entity.id
_entity.type
_entity.pdbx_description
1 polymer ?
#
loop_
_entity_poly.entity_id
_entity_poly.type
_entity_poly.pdbx_seq_one_letter_code
_entity_poly.pdbx_strand_id
1 'polypeptide(L)' 'MSATSNHYITQADACAREAAAATLDNVRERCLRSEKSWRDMADRQLRAEAMRVRLAEEKAERDQLV' A
#
# COMPACT_ATOMS: atom_id res chain seq x y z
N MET A 1 8.73 -6.27 1.05
CA MET A 1 7.75 -5.41 0.33
C MET A 1 8.14 -5.36 -1.13
N SER A 2 7.17 -5.52 -2.04
CA SER A 2 7.40 -5.32 -3.48
C SER A 2 7.70 -3.87 -3.83
N ALA A 3 8.31 -3.66 -5.01
CA ALA A 3 8.44 -2.34 -5.62
C ALA A 3 7.08 -1.64 -5.80
N THR A 4 6.01 -2.40 -6.06
CA THR A 4 4.66 -1.85 -6.26
C THR A 4 4.06 -1.27 -4.97
N SER A 5 4.10 -2.00 -3.86
CA SER A 5 3.61 -1.49 -2.57
C SER A 5 4.45 -0.31 -2.08
N ASN A 6 5.77 -0.36 -2.29
CA ASN A 6 6.66 0.76 -1.94
C ASN A 6 6.37 2.03 -2.77
N HIS A 7 6.04 1.88 -4.05
CA HIS A 7 5.64 3.00 -4.90
C HIS A 7 4.35 3.64 -4.39
N TYR A 8 3.32 2.86 -4.07
CA TYR A 8 2.07 3.39 -3.52
C TYR A 8 2.27 4.11 -2.18
N ILE A 9 3.11 3.58 -1.29
CA ILE A 9 3.46 4.24 -0.02
C ILE A 9 4.15 5.58 -0.30
N THR A 10 5.11 5.61 -1.22
CA THR A 10 5.83 6.84 -1.59
C THR A 10 4.88 7.92 -2.11
N GLN A 11 3.92 7.53 -2.96
CA GLN A 11 2.90 8.43 -3.49
C GLN A 11 1.96 8.93 -2.39
N ALA A 12 1.55 8.05 -1.47
CA ALA A 12 0.74 8.46 -0.31
C ALA A 12 1.47 9.52 0.53
N ASP A 13 2.75 9.28 0.85
CA ASP A 13 3.55 10.21 1.63
C ASP A 13 3.77 11.56 0.90
N ALA A 14 3.89 11.54 -0.42
CA ALA A 14 3.95 12.76 -1.23
C ALA A 14 2.64 13.57 -1.13
N CYS A 15 1.50 12.91 -1.30
CA CYS A 15 0.19 13.57 -1.15
C CYS A 15 -0.03 14.10 0.27
N ALA A 16 0.43 13.40 1.31
CA ALA A 16 0.36 13.86 2.69
C ALA A 16 1.17 15.15 2.90
N ARG A 17 2.40 15.21 2.35
CA ARG A 17 3.24 16.42 2.39
C ARG A 17 2.59 17.59 1.65
N GLU A 18 1.99 17.34 0.49
CA GLU A 18 1.27 18.36 -0.27
C GLU A 18 0.03 18.87 0.49
N ALA A 19 -0.73 17.98 1.13
CA ALA A 19 -1.87 18.36 1.96
C ALA A 19 -1.44 19.24 3.14
N ALA A 20 -0.32 18.91 3.78
CA ALA A 20 0.23 19.70 4.88
C ALA A 20 0.71 21.09 4.43
N ALA A 21 1.25 21.21 3.22
CA ALA A 21 1.70 22.48 2.64
C ALA A 21 0.55 23.31 2.02
N ALA A 22 -0.62 22.72 1.79
CA ALA A 22 -1.73 23.39 1.13
C ALA A 22 -2.31 24.53 1.99
N THR A 23 -2.37 25.72 1.40
CA THR A 23 -2.96 26.92 2.01
C THR A 23 -4.46 27.03 1.76
N LEU A 24 -4.97 26.37 0.70
CA LEU A 24 -6.39 26.31 0.37
C LEU A 24 -6.99 24.97 0.79
N ASP A 25 -8.15 25.03 1.43
CA ASP A 25 -8.83 23.83 1.96
C ASP A 25 -9.21 22.85 0.85
N ASN A 26 -9.69 23.34 -0.29
CA ASN A 26 -10.03 22.49 -1.44
C ASN A 26 -8.82 21.71 -2.01
N VAL A 27 -7.63 22.31 -1.97
CA VAL A 27 -6.37 21.66 -2.37
C VAL A 27 -5.98 20.62 -1.32
N ARG A 28 -6.06 20.97 -0.03
CA ARG A 28 -5.79 20.03 1.07
C ARG A 28 -6.68 18.80 0.98
N GLU A 29 -7.99 18.98 0.83
CA GLU A 29 -8.96 17.90 0.73
C GLU A 29 -8.72 17.01 -0.50
N ARG A 30 -8.35 17.60 -1.64
CA ARG A 30 -7.98 16.83 -2.82
C ARG A 30 -6.74 15.96 -2.55
N CYS A 31 -5.69 16.54 -1.96
CA CYS A 31 -4.46 15.82 -1.64
C CYS A 31 -4.72 14.68 -0.62
N LEU A 32 -5.55 14.91 0.41
CA LEU A 32 -5.94 13.87 1.37
C LEU A 32 -6.74 12.73 0.73
N ARG A 33 -7.64 13.02 -0.22
CA ARG A 33 -8.35 11.97 -0.97
C ARG A 33 -7.40 11.13 -1.84
N SER A 34 -6.41 11.79 -2.46
CA SER A 34 -5.36 11.10 -3.21
C SER A 34 -4.50 10.24 -2.29
N GLU A 35 -4.06 10.77 -1.14
CA GLU A 35 -3.31 10.01 -0.13
C GLU A 35 -4.07 8.75 0.27
N LYS A 36 -5.35 8.89 0.66
CA LYS A 36 -6.19 7.76 1.05
C LYS A 36 -6.24 6.69 -0.03
N SER A 37 -6.42 7.10 -1.29
CA SER A 37 -6.47 6.16 -2.42
C SER A 37 -5.15 5.41 -2.59
N TRP A 38 -4.01 6.09 -2.44
CA TRP A 38 -2.68 5.46 -2.48
C TRP A 38 -2.45 4.50 -1.32
N ARG A 39 -2.86 4.88 -0.09
CA ARG A 39 -2.81 4.00 1.09
C ARG A 39 -3.66 2.74 0.88
N ASP A 40 -4.90 2.90 0.41
CA ASP A 40 -5.79 1.75 0.14
C ASP A 40 -5.18 0.79 -0.89
N MET A 41 -4.52 1.30 -1.93
CA MET A 41 -3.82 0.48 -2.92
C MET A 41 -2.58 -0.21 -2.34
N ALA A 42 -1.79 0.48 -1.52
CA ALA A 42 -0.67 -0.12 -0.80
C ALA A 42 -1.12 -1.27 0.10
N ASP A 43 -2.17 -1.06 0.89
CA ASP A 43 -2.70 -2.06 1.82
C ASP A 43 -3.21 -3.31 1.09
N ARG A 44 -3.93 -3.13 -0.02
CA ARG A 44 -4.38 -4.26 -0.86
C ARG A 44 -3.20 -5.05 -1.38
N GLN A 45 -2.16 -4.36 -1.86
CA GLN A 45 -0.98 -4.98 -2.41
C GLN A 45 -0.18 -5.75 -1.34
N LEU A 46 -0.01 -5.17 -0.15
CA LEU A 46 0.63 -5.81 0.99
C LEU A 46 -0.14 -7.05 1.47
N ARG A 47 -1.48 -6.97 1.54
CA ARG A 47 -2.32 -8.13 1.89
C ARG A 47 -2.18 -9.26 0.88
N ALA A 48 -2.17 -8.93 -0.41
CA ALA A 48 -1.98 -9.93 -1.47
C ALA A 48 -0.58 -10.58 -1.39
N GLU A 49 0.48 -9.80 -1.12
CA GLU A 49 1.83 -10.31 -0.89
C GLU A 49 1.88 -11.26 0.31
N ALA A 50 1.31 -10.85 1.45
CA ALA A 50 1.26 -11.67 2.65
C ALA A 50 0.51 -12.99 2.43
N MET A 51 -0.62 -12.96 1.71
CA MET A 51 -1.36 -14.18 1.37
C MET A 51 -0.54 -15.13 0.48
N ARG A 52 0.20 -14.60 -0.51
CA ARG A 52 1.05 -15.44 -1.37
C ARG A 52 2.17 -16.13 -0.58
N VAL A 53 2.79 -15.43 0.37
CA VAL A 53 3.82 -16.00 1.24
C VAL A 53 3.24 -17.14 2.08
N ARG A 54 2.11 -16.91 2.76
CA ARG A 54 1.44 -17.94 3.56
C ARG A 54 1.07 -19.18 2.75
N LEU A 55 0.46 -19.01 1.58
CA LEU A 55 0.10 -20.12 0.71
C LEU A 55 1.32 -20.90 0.20
N ALA A 56 2.46 -20.22 0.00
CA ALA A 56 3.69 -20.88 -0.40
C ALA A 56 4.30 -21.71 0.75
N GLU A 57 4.24 -21.18 1.97
CA GLU A 57 4.64 -21.89 3.19
C GLU A 57 3.78 -23.13 3.42
N GLU A 58 2.45 -22.98 3.42
CA GLU A 58 1.50 -24.10 3.56
C GLU A 58 1.70 -25.17 2.49
N LYS A 59 1.97 -24.76 1.25
CA LYS A 59 2.28 -25.68 0.15
C LYS A 59 3.60 -26.42 0.42
N ALA A 60 4.66 -25.71 0.81
CA ALA A 60 5.95 -26.31 1.08
C ALA A 60 5.88 -27.30 2.25
N GLU A 61 5.13 -26.98 3.30
CA GLU A 61 4.86 -27.89 4.42
C GLU A 61 4.13 -29.14 3.96
N ARG A 62 3.06 -29.00 3.16
CA ARG A 62 2.33 -30.14 2.61
C ARG A 62 3.23 -31.02 1.74
N ASP A 63 4.03 -30.41 0.87
CA ASP A 63 4.91 -31.14 -0.07
C ASP A 63 6.08 -31.83 0.66
N GLN A 64 6.42 -31.43 1.91
CA GLN A 64 7.40 -32.13 2.77
C GLN A 64 6.81 -33.31 3.55
N LEU A 65 5.49 -33.40 3.68
CA LEU A 65 4.76 -34.46 4.39
C LEU A 65 4.35 -35.64 3.49
N VAL A 66 4.64 -35.56 2.18
CA VAL A 66 4.37 -36.59 1.15
C VAL A 66 5.67 -37.21 0.68
#